data_AF-A0A1V3QXZ0-F1
#
_entry.id   AF-A0A1V3QXZ0-F1
#
_cell.length_a   1.000
_cell.length_b   1.000
_cell.length_c   1.000
_cell.angle_alpha   90.00
_cell.angle_beta   90.00
_cell.angle_gamma   90.00
#
_symmetry.space_group_name_H-M   'P 1'
#
loop_
_entity.id
_entity.type
_entity.pdbx_description
1 polymer ?
#
loop_
_entity_poly.entity_id
_entity_poly.type
_entity_poly.pdbx_seq_one_letter_code
_entity_poly.pdbx_strand_id
1 'polypeptide(L)' 'MARIENFEEIEIWQLARDLCRIIKKLTSKGPFLKDFKFSSQINSAAGSVMDPVK' A
#
# COMPACT_ATOMS: atom_id res chain seq x y z
N MET A 1 17.31 -2.36 -24.13
CA MET A 1 16.16 -2.08 -23.23
C MET A 1 16.15 -3.17 -22.19
N ALA A 2 16.06 -2.83 -20.90
CA ALA A 2 15.90 -3.84 -19.86
C ALA A 2 14.55 -4.53 -20.06
N ARG A 3 14.56 -5.87 -20.12
CA ARG A 3 13.35 -6.67 -20.17
C ARG A 3 12.80 -6.75 -18.75
N ILE A 4 11.54 -6.36 -18.58
CA ILE A 4 10.81 -6.57 -17.33
C ILE A 4 10.52 -8.06 -17.26
N GLU A 5 11.15 -8.76 -16.31
CA GLU A 5 10.96 -10.19 -16.10
C GLU A 5 9.81 -10.45 -15.11
N ASN A 6 9.52 -9.49 -14.21
CA ASN A 6 8.48 -9.62 -13.19
C ASN A 6 7.72 -8.30 -12.97
N PHE A 7 6.45 -8.37 -12.54
CA PHE A 7 5.62 -7.18 -12.32
C PHE A 7 6.14 -6.29 -11.18
N GLU A 8 6.89 -6.86 -10.22
CA GLU A 8 7.52 -6.11 -9.14
C GLU A 8 8.64 -5.17 -9.60
N GLU A 9 9.13 -5.33 -10.83
CA GLU A 9 10.13 -4.44 -11.44
C GLU A 9 9.48 -3.16 -12.02
N ILE A 10 8.15 -3.14 -12.15
CA ILE A 10 7.41 -1.96 -12.61
C ILE A 10 7.49 -0.88 -11.54
N GLU A 11 8.09 0.26 -11.87
CA GLU A 11 8.29 1.39 -10.95
C GLU A 11 6.98 1.84 -10.26
N ILE A 12 5.89 1.93 -11.03
CA ILE A 12 4.56 2.30 -10.48
C ILE A 12 4.12 1.29 -9.40
N TRP A 13 4.36 0.00 -9.61
CA TRP A 13 4.03 -1.02 -8.63
C TRP A 13 4.89 -0.91 -7.37
N GLN A 14 6.19 -0.63 -7.53
CA GLN A 14 7.11 -0.39 -6.41
C GLN A 14 6.67 0.82 -5.58
N LEU A 15 6.32 1.93 -6.23
CA LEU A 15 5.82 3.14 -5.58
C LEU A 15 4.52 2.89 -4.82
N ALA A 16 3.57 2.16 -5.41
CA ALA A 16 2.33 1.76 -4.74
C ALA A 16 2.63 0.87 -3.52
N ARG A 17 3.62 -0.03 -3.61
CA ARG A 17 4.06 -0.87 -2.50
C ARG A 17 4.66 -0.08 -1.36
N ASP A 18 5.48 0.90 -1.65
CA ASP A 18 6.08 1.74 -0.62
C ASP A 18 5.04 2.64 0.05
N LEU A 19 4.06 3.16 -0.71
CA LEU A 19 2.90 3.85 -0.15
C LEU A 19 2.14 2.96 0.85
N CYS A 20 1.81 1.72 0.48
CA CYS A 20 1.15 0.77 1.37
C CYS A 20 1.95 0.52 2.66
N ARG A 21 3.28 0.37 2.56
CA ARG A 21 4.16 0.17 3.73
C ARG A 21 4.16 1.38 4.66
N ILE A 22 4.23 2.59 4.11
CA ILE A 22 4.17 3.84 4.87
C ILE A 22 2.84 3.94 5.61
N ILE A 23 1.73 3.74 4.91
CA ILE A 23 0.39 3.77 5.48
C ILE A 23 0.24 2.73 6.59
N LYS A 24 0.70 1.49 6.36
CA LYS A 24 0.63 0.45 7.38
C LYS A 24 1.42 0.84 8.64
N LYS A 25 2.61 1.43 8.48
CA LYS A 25 3.44 1.89 9.60
C LYS A 25 2.79 3.02 10.38
N LEU A 26 2.09 3.95 9.71
CA LEU A 26 1.38 5.06 10.35
C LEU A 26 0.12 4.57 11.09
N THR A 27 -0.67 3.72 10.43
CA THR A 27 -1.93 3.18 10.98
C THR A 27 -1.73 2.18 12.12
N SER A 28 -0.51 1.64 12.28
CA SER A 28 -0.17 0.69 13.34
C SER A 28 0.46 1.36 14.57
N LYS A 29 0.33 2.68 14.72
CA LYS A 29 0.94 3.45 15.81
C LYS A 29 -0.05 4.41 16.46
N GLY A 30 0.22 4.74 17.72
CA GLY A 30 -0.43 5.82 18.44
C GLY A 30 -1.96 5.69 18.49
N PRO A 31 -2.70 6.81 18.48
CA PRO A 31 -4.17 6.82 18.47
C PRO A 31 -4.77 6.12 17.24
N PHE A 32 -4.07 6.14 16.10
CA PHE A 32 -4.52 5.53 14.85
C PHE A 32 -4.72 4.01 14.96
N LEU A 33 -3.89 3.34 15.77
CA LEU A 33 -4.02 1.91 16.03
C LEU A 33 -5.29 1.58 16.84
N LYS A 34 -5.77 2.52 17.66
CA LYS A 34 -6.95 2.33 18.50
C LYS A 34 -8.27 2.55 17.73
N ASP A 35 -8.22 3.27 16.63
CA ASP A 35 -9.35 3.43 15.71
C ASP A 35 -9.30 2.36 14.62
N PHE A 36 -9.83 1.17 14.95
CA PHE A 36 -9.82 0.02 14.05
C PHE A 36 -10.59 0.27 12.76
N LYS A 37 -11.68 1.05 12.80
CA LYS A 37 -12.50 1.33 11.61
C LYS A 37 -11.74 2.23 10.65
N PHE A 38 -11.19 3.33 11.16
CA PHE A 38 -10.43 4.28 10.34
C PHE A 38 -9.13 3.66 9.82
N SER A 39 -8.38 2.96 10.68
CA SER A 39 -7.18 2.21 10.32
C SER A 39 -7.47 1.19 9.21
N SER A 40 -8.56 0.42 9.33
CA SER A 40 -8.97 -0.56 8.32
C SER A 40 -9.33 0.09 6.98
N GLN A 41 -10.10 1.19 6.99
CA GLN A 41 -10.48 1.92 5.78
C GLN A 41 -9.26 2.47 5.03
N ILE A 42 -8.33 3.09 5.76
CA ILE A 42 -7.12 3.67 5.18
C ILE A 42 -6.20 2.58 4.61
N ASN A 43 -6.02 1.46 5.30
CA ASN A 43 -5.25 0.33 4.76
C ASN A 43 -5.92 -0.30 3.53
N SER A 44 -7.25 -0.37 3.51
CA SER A 44 -8.00 -0.90 2.36
C SER A 44 -7.85 0.00 1.13
N ALA A 45 -7.97 1.32 1.31
CA ALA A 45 -7.77 2.29 0.24
C ALA A 45 -6.34 2.24 -0.33
N ALA A 46 -5.33 2.09 0.53
CA ALA A 46 -3.95 1.89 0.10
C ALA A 46 -3.78 0.60 -0.73
N GLY A 47 -4.38 -0.50 -0.27
CA GLY A 47 -4.37 -1.78 -1.00
C GLY A 47 -4.97 -1.67 -2.40
N SER A 48 -6.05 -0.91 -2.59
CA SER A 48 -6.66 -0.67 -3.90
C SER A 48 -5.77 0.12 -4.87
N VAL A 49 -4.76 0.86 -4.39
CA VAL A 49 -3.77 1.52 -5.26
C VAL A 49 -2.73 0.51 -5.75
N MET A 50 -2.38 -0.48 -4.93
CA MET A 50 -1.47 -1.56 -5.29
C MET A 50 -2.12 -2.59 -6.24
N ASP A 51 -3.42 -2.80 -6.10
CA ASP A 51 -4.21 -3.72 -6.93
C ASP A 51 -5.19 -2.94 -7.82
N PRO A 52 -4.77 -2.50 -9.01
CA PRO A 52 -5.65 -1.76 -9.92
C PRO A 52 -6.75 -2.63 -10.55
N VAL A 53 -6.74 -3.95 -10.34
CA VAL A 53 -7.70 -4.89 -10.93
C VAL A 53 -8.58 -5.48 -9.84
N LYS A 54 -9.86 -5.14 -9.88
CA LYS A 54 -10.92 -5.95 -9.29
C LYS A 54 -11.93 -6.30 -10.36
#